data_AF-M3UYF7-F1
#
_entry.id   AF-M3UYF7-F1
#
_cell.length_a   1.000
_cell.length_b   1.000
_cell.length_c   1.000
_cell.angle_alpha   90.00
_cell.angle_beta   90.00
_cell.angle_gamma   90.00
#
_symmetry.space_group_name_H-M   'P 1'
#
loop_
_entity.id
_entity.type
_entity.pdbx_description
1 polymer ?
#
loop_
_entity_poly.entity_id
_entity_poly.type
_entity_poly.pdbx_seq_one_letter_code
_entity_poly.pdbx_strand_id
1 'polypeptide(L)'
;MSVLNKPTNYISILATKKKSYFHFRGIGVGKSTLLGNLKSILNDSVRFKIIHEYIDIDYEGEKQLQRLKDGEITNFQFQVYVLHCFETQLDTISYQDAKYVIWERHPIEALKIFCANDNALTQEQRRKLLEIETELCATYGIPKIFDVKSIILKIDTFNYGNKFIAKGFVNQFIQPTIFTDAINHYFIYLYCSNEQEQLRRIITRGRKAELKIYHNIYDLHPVNHAYEDYYDKCIRRKRLLNQGLNI
;
A
#
# COMPACT_ATOMS: atom_id res chain seq x y z
N MET A 1 9.03 13.24 44.82
CA MET A 1 8.31 13.23 43.53
C MET A 1 9.14 12.42 42.57
N SER A 2 8.66 11.23 42.23
CA SER A 2 9.38 10.17 41.53
C SER A 2 9.60 10.50 40.06
N VAL A 3 10.88 10.55 39.68
CA VAL A 3 11.33 10.46 38.29
C VAL A 3 11.04 9.04 37.81
N LEU A 4 9.94 8.88 37.06
CA LEU A 4 9.65 7.63 36.36
C LEU A 4 10.54 7.57 35.12
N ASN A 5 11.73 7.00 35.31
CA ASN A 5 12.53 6.40 34.25
C ASN A 5 11.65 5.38 33.52
N LYS A 6 11.18 5.73 32.31
CA LYS A 6 10.71 4.71 31.37
C LYS A 6 11.94 3.89 30.96
N PRO A 7 11.95 2.55 31.16
CA PRO A 7 13.06 1.74 30.72
C PRO A 7 13.11 1.75 29.20
N THR A 8 14.16 2.38 28.68
CA THR A 8 14.56 2.31 27.28
C THR A 8 15.05 0.90 27.00
N ASN A 9 14.12 -0.03 26.76
CA ASN A 9 14.43 -1.33 26.18
C ASN A 9 14.80 -1.13 24.70
N TYR A 10 15.99 -0.61 24.45
CA TYR A 10 16.72 -0.85 23.20
C TYR A 10 17.13 -2.32 23.18
N ILE A 11 16.18 -3.22 22.96
CA ILE A 11 16.51 -4.43 22.22
C ILE A 11 16.88 -3.90 20.84
N SER A 12 18.18 -3.95 20.52
CA SER A 12 18.66 -3.72 19.17
C SER A 12 17.88 -4.65 18.24
N ILE A 13 16.83 -4.12 17.62
CA ILE A 13 16.14 -4.78 16.52
C ILE A 13 17.19 -4.86 15.43
N LEU A 14 17.89 -6.00 15.36
CA LEU A 14 18.50 -6.41 14.12
C LEU A 14 17.36 -6.48 13.14
N ALA A 15 17.18 -5.40 12.37
CA ALA A 15 16.24 -5.32 11.27
C ALA A 15 16.64 -6.41 10.28
N THR A 16 16.13 -7.62 10.50
CA THR A 16 16.17 -8.69 9.53
C THR A 16 15.56 -8.10 8.26
N LYS A 17 16.35 -8.01 7.20
CA LYS A 17 15.96 -7.31 5.97
C LYS A 17 14.74 -8.04 5.37
N LYS A 18 13.57 -7.42 5.50
CA LYS A 18 12.27 -7.98 5.07
C LYS A 18 12.13 -7.86 3.56
N LYS A 19 11.54 -8.86 2.91
CA LYS A 19 11.17 -8.80 1.48
C LYS A 19 9.74 -8.29 1.40
N SER A 20 9.59 -7.12 0.78
CA SER A 20 8.33 -6.39 0.76
C SER A 20 7.73 -6.39 -0.63
N TYR A 21 6.43 -6.66 -0.69
CA TYR A 21 5.65 -6.72 -1.91
C TYR A 21 4.46 -5.80 -1.74
N PHE A 22 4.48 -4.71 -2.49
CA PHE A 22 3.50 -3.66 -2.40
C PHE A 22 2.51 -3.74 -3.54
N HIS A 23 1.29 -3.46 -3.16
CA HIS A 23 0.15 -3.53 -4.02
C HIS A 23 -0.48 -2.14 -4.11
N PHE A 24 -0.01 -1.32 -5.04
CA PHE A 24 -0.57 0.00 -5.29
C PHE A 24 -1.64 -0.11 -6.35
N ARG A 25 -2.86 0.39 -6.10
CA ARG A 25 -4.00 -0.02 -6.94
C ARG A 25 -5.16 0.96 -6.95
N GLY A 26 -5.85 1.02 -8.08
CA GLY A 26 -7.21 1.56 -8.17
C GLY A 26 -8.23 0.76 -7.34
N ILE A 27 -9.41 1.32 -7.16
CA ILE A 27 -10.51 0.74 -6.39
C ILE A 27 -11.19 -0.36 -7.23
N GLY A 28 -11.64 -1.46 -6.61
CA GLY A 28 -12.41 -2.50 -7.33
C GLY A 28 -11.59 -3.43 -8.23
N VAL A 29 -10.26 -3.40 -8.22
CA VAL A 29 -9.42 -4.21 -9.13
C VAL A 29 -9.25 -5.68 -8.70
N GLY A 30 -9.97 -6.18 -7.70
CA GLY A 30 -9.87 -7.59 -7.26
C GLY A 30 -8.76 -7.89 -6.24
N LYS A 31 -8.29 -6.87 -5.52
CA LYS A 31 -7.25 -6.96 -4.49
C LYS A 31 -7.54 -8.01 -3.42
N SER A 32 -8.72 -7.94 -2.79
CA SER A 32 -9.11 -8.85 -1.70
C SER A 32 -9.13 -10.30 -2.18
N THR A 33 -9.60 -10.55 -3.40
CA THR A 33 -9.57 -11.89 -4.03
C THR A 33 -8.14 -12.36 -4.26
N LEU A 34 -7.25 -11.50 -4.78
CA LEU A 34 -5.84 -11.85 -4.96
C LEU A 34 -5.17 -12.16 -3.62
N LEU A 35 -5.41 -11.38 -2.57
CA LEU A 35 -4.85 -11.62 -1.25
C LEU A 35 -5.39 -12.91 -0.62
N GLY A 36 -6.68 -13.21 -0.80
CA GLY A 36 -7.26 -14.50 -0.40
C GLY A 36 -6.57 -15.66 -1.10
N ASN A 37 -6.33 -15.56 -2.42
CA ASN A 37 -5.59 -16.57 -3.16
C ASN A 37 -4.13 -16.67 -2.68
N LEU A 38 -3.45 -15.56 -2.41
CA LEU A 38 -2.09 -15.57 -1.88
C LEU A 38 -2.03 -16.25 -0.50
N LYS A 39 -2.93 -15.91 0.42
CA LYS A 39 -3.07 -16.58 1.72
C LYS A 39 -3.32 -18.08 1.57
N SER A 40 -4.10 -18.51 0.57
CA SER A 40 -4.36 -19.94 0.34
C SER A 40 -3.16 -20.72 -0.20
N ILE A 41 -2.24 -20.04 -0.91
CA ILE A 41 -1.05 -20.66 -1.51
C ILE A 41 0.13 -20.62 -0.54
N LEU A 42 0.27 -19.52 0.20
CA LEU A 42 1.28 -19.35 1.25
C LEU A 42 0.80 -20.09 2.49
N ASN A 43 1.31 -21.29 2.71
CA ASN A 43 1.05 -22.05 3.93
C ASN A 43 1.73 -21.40 5.16
N ASP A 44 1.37 -21.85 6.36
CA ASP A 44 1.90 -21.33 7.63
C ASP A 44 3.43 -21.52 7.80
N SER A 45 4.06 -22.32 6.93
CA SER A 45 5.52 -22.50 6.94
C SER A 45 6.29 -21.28 6.44
N VAL A 46 5.62 -20.37 5.71
CA VAL A 46 6.19 -19.09 5.29
C VAL A 46 5.88 -18.04 6.35
N ARG A 47 6.92 -17.48 6.99
CA ARG A 47 6.77 -16.34 7.91
C ARG A 47 6.39 -15.07 7.13
N PHE A 48 5.10 -14.89 6.83
CA PHE A 48 4.58 -13.72 6.15
C PHE A 48 3.64 -12.90 7.02
N LYS A 49 3.61 -11.58 6.78
CA LYS A 49 2.62 -10.65 7.34
C LYS A 49 1.92 -9.94 6.20
N ILE A 50 0.59 -9.81 6.30
CA ILE A 50 -0.17 -8.91 5.44
C ILE A 50 -0.46 -7.64 6.21
N ILE A 51 -0.16 -6.50 5.58
CA ILE A 51 -0.48 -5.17 6.08
C ILE A 51 -1.73 -4.70 5.32
N HIS A 52 -2.84 -4.66 6.03
CA HIS A 52 -4.18 -4.41 5.52
C HIS A 52 -4.47 -2.90 5.40
N GLU A 53 -5.46 -2.57 4.57
CA GLU A 53 -5.99 -1.22 4.44
C GLU A 53 -6.79 -0.82 5.70
N TYR A 54 -6.86 0.47 6.01
CA TYR A 54 -7.51 1.01 7.22
C TYR A 54 -8.95 0.48 7.47
N ILE A 55 -9.73 0.29 6.40
CA ILE A 55 -11.12 -0.24 6.47
C ILE A 55 -11.17 -1.69 6.95
N ASP A 56 -10.13 -2.47 6.67
CA ASP A 56 -10.09 -3.90 6.98
C ASP A 56 -9.43 -4.17 8.35
N ILE A 57 -8.99 -3.12 9.08
CA ILE A 57 -8.36 -3.25 10.40
C ILE A 57 -9.13 -2.60 11.54
N ASP A 58 -9.79 -1.48 11.29
CA ASP A 58 -10.41 -0.66 12.32
C ASP A 58 -11.90 -0.56 12.01
N TYR A 59 -12.72 -0.87 13.02
CA TYR A 59 -14.17 -0.78 12.93
C TYR A 59 -14.64 0.65 12.62
N GLU A 60 -13.85 1.66 12.98
CA GLU A 60 -14.10 3.06 12.63
C GLU A 60 -13.62 3.43 11.22
N GLY A 61 -12.92 2.55 10.49
CA GLY A 61 -12.32 2.87 9.19
C GLY A 61 -13.34 3.32 8.14
N GLU A 62 -14.49 2.64 8.04
CA GLU A 62 -15.57 3.07 7.14
C GLU A 62 -16.21 4.38 7.62
N LYS A 63 -16.29 4.59 8.94
CA LYS A 63 -16.82 5.83 9.50
C LYS A 63 -15.89 7.02 9.23
N GLN A 64 -14.57 6.88 9.40
CA GLN A 64 -13.62 7.94 9.06
C GLN A 64 -13.68 8.28 7.56
N LEU A 65 -13.83 7.27 6.70
CA LEU A 65 -14.05 7.51 5.27
C LEU A 65 -15.35 8.30 5.04
N GLN A 66 -16.44 7.92 5.69
CA GLN A 66 -17.71 8.63 5.59
C GLN A 66 -17.58 10.09 6.06
N ARG A 67 -16.93 10.34 7.21
CA ARG A 67 -16.66 11.69 7.73
C ARG A 67 -15.83 12.55 6.77
N LEU A 68 -14.84 11.96 6.09
CA LEU A 68 -14.10 12.66 5.04
C LEU A 68 -15.04 13.06 3.89
N LYS A 69 -15.94 12.17 3.48
CA LYS A 69 -16.88 12.43 2.38
C LYS A 69 -17.95 13.45 2.73
N ASP A 70 -18.36 13.50 3.99
CA ASP A 70 -19.32 14.49 4.50
C ASP A 70 -18.66 15.84 4.82
N GLY A 71 -17.34 15.96 4.63
CA GLY A 71 -16.58 17.20 4.87
C GLY A 71 -16.32 17.51 6.35
N GLU A 72 -16.60 16.56 7.25
CA GLU A 72 -16.39 16.72 8.70
C GLU A 72 -14.92 16.68 9.10
N ILE A 73 -14.10 15.98 8.32
CA ILE A 73 -12.65 15.94 8.49
C ILE A 73 -11.95 16.26 7.18
N THR A 74 -10.77 16.87 7.30
CA THR A 74 -9.93 17.21 6.15
C THR A 74 -9.18 15.99 5.62
N ASN A 75 -8.72 16.07 4.37
CA ASN A 75 -7.79 15.09 3.81
C ASN A 75 -6.56 14.89 4.71
N PHE A 76 -6.03 15.97 5.27
CA PHE A 76 -4.90 15.89 6.21
C PHE A 76 -5.21 14.98 7.41
N GLN A 77 -6.31 15.24 8.11
CA GLN A 77 -6.73 14.44 9.28
C GLN A 77 -6.95 12.98 8.91
N PHE A 78 -7.61 12.73 7.78
CA PHE A 78 -7.87 11.37 7.31
C PHE A 78 -6.57 10.63 6.94
N GLN A 79 -5.64 11.28 6.24
CA GLN A 79 -4.37 10.63 5.88
C GLN A 79 -3.48 10.38 7.11
N VAL A 80 -3.50 11.25 8.14
CA VAL A 80 -2.84 10.96 9.42
C VAL A 80 -3.42 9.71 10.07
N TYR A 81 -4.75 9.57 10.08
CA TYR A 81 -5.41 8.35 10.56
C TYR A 81 -4.98 7.09 9.78
N VAL A 82 -4.91 7.17 8.44
CA VAL A 82 -4.43 6.06 7.60
C VAL A 82 -2.97 5.69 7.91
N LEU A 83 -2.09 6.67 8.15
CA LEU A 83 -0.70 6.39 8.53
C LEU A 83 -0.58 5.75 9.91
N HIS A 84 -1.42 6.16 10.87
CA HIS A 84 -1.50 5.51 12.18
C HIS A 84 -2.02 4.06 12.09
N CYS A 85 -2.97 3.79 11.18
CA CYS A 85 -3.42 2.43 10.86
C CYS A 85 -2.28 1.54 10.33
N PHE A 86 -1.29 2.09 9.63
CA PHE A 86 -0.08 1.34 9.28
C PHE A 86 0.77 1.06 10.51
N GLU A 87 1.09 2.11 11.29
CA GLU A 87 1.93 2.02 12.49
C GLU A 87 1.45 0.92 13.46
N THR A 88 0.15 0.89 13.77
CA THR A 88 -0.45 -0.12 14.67
C THR A 88 -0.26 -1.56 14.20
N GLN A 89 -0.23 -1.81 12.89
CA GLN A 89 0.02 -3.15 12.34
C GLN A 89 1.51 -3.52 12.36
N LEU A 90 2.37 -2.51 12.23
CA LEU A 90 3.83 -2.65 12.21
C LEU A 90 4.42 -2.79 13.61
N ASP A 91 3.76 -2.22 14.63
CA ASP A 91 4.10 -2.40 16.04
C ASP A 91 3.55 -3.71 16.62
N THR A 92 3.75 -4.82 15.89
CA THR A 92 3.31 -6.15 16.32
C THR A 92 4.43 -7.17 16.21
N ILE A 93 4.44 -8.15 17.13
CA ILE A 93 5.38 -9.30 17.07
C ILE A 93 5.27 -10.00 15.71
N SER A 94 4.05 -10.14 15.18
CA SER A 94 3.80 -10.75 13.87
C SER A 94 4.50 -10.02 12.71
N TYR A 95 4.66 -8.69 12.79
CA TYR A 95 5.44 -7.95 11.82
C TYR A 95 6.94 -8.16 12.04
N GLN A 96 7.40 -8.10 13.30
CA GLN A 96 8.80 -8.27 13.64
C GLN A 96 9.36 -9.61 13.14
N ASP A 97 8.60 -10.69 13.34
CA ASP A 97 8.96 -12.07 12.97
C ASP A 97 8.81 -12.39 11.47
N ALA A 98 8.10 -11.54 10.72
CA ALA A 98 7.85 -11.78 9.30
C ALA A 98 9.13 -11.63 8.47
N LYS A 99 9.37 -12.60 7.58
CA LYS A 99 10.39 -12.51 6.51
C LYS A 99 9.82 -11.85 5.26
N TYR A 100 8.54 -12.09 4.98
CA TYR A 100 7.82 -11.59 3.83
C TYR A 100 6.70 -10.65 4.28
N VAL A 101 6.62 -9.46 3.69
CA VAL A 101 5.55 -8.51 3.99
C VAL A 101 4.78 -8.19 2.72
N ILE A 102 3.48 -8.49 2.74
CA ILE A 102 2.56 -8.18 1.64
C ILE A 102 1.75 -6.98 2.07
N TRP A 103 1.93 -5.86 1.39
CA TRP A 103 1.27 -4.60 1.71
C TRP A 103 0.08 -4.40 0.80
N GLU A 104 -1.10 -4.12 1.33
CA GLU A 104 -2.29 -3.80 0.53
C GLU A 104 -2.26 -2.42 -0.13
N ARG A 105 -1.45 -1.53 0.46
CA ARG A 105 -1.13 -0.17 0.04
C ARG A 105 0.23 0.19 0.63
N HIS A 106 0.90 1.18 0.08
CA HIS A 106 2.09 1.75 0.74
C HIS A 106 1.76 3.13 1.34
N PRO A 107 2.43 3.51 2.44
CA PRO A 107 2.30 4.83 3.06
C PRO A 107 2.33 6.04 2.10
N ILE A 108 3.15 6.00 1.04
CA ILE A 108 3.33 7.09 0.09
C ILE A 108 2.06 7.42 -0.72
N GLU A 109 1.11 6.48 -0.80
CA GLU A 109 -0.18 6.72 -1.44
C GLU A 109 -0.97 7.86 -0.78
N ALA A 110 -0.81 8.03 0.54
CA ALA A 110 -1.45 9.10 1.29
C ALA A 110 -1.12 10.49 0.72
N LEU A 111 0.11 10.67 0.24
CA LEU A 111 0.60 11.92 -0.33
C LEU A 111 0.48 11.97 -1.85
N LYS A 112 0.87 10.90 -2.53
CA LYS A 112 1.07 10.90 -3.99
C LYS A 112 -0.14 10.48 -4.78
N ILE A 113 -1.11 9.82 -4.16
CA ILE A 113 -2.36 9.41 -4.80
C ILE A 113 -3.53 10.21 -4.21
N PHE A 114 -3.80 10.05 -2.92
CA PHE A 114 -5.01 10.61 -2.31
C PHE A 114 -4.95 12.12 -2.10
N CYS A 115 -3.74 12.68 -1.95
CA CYS A 115 -3.48 14.11 -1.84
C CYS A 115 -2.64 14.64 -3.02
N ALA A 116 -2.83 14.05 -4.20
CA ALA A 116 -2.10 14.42 -5.41
C ALA A 116 -2.44 15.83 -5.92
N ASN A 117 -3.68 16.28 -5.72
CA ASN A 117 -4.12 17.63 -6.08
C ASN A 117 -3.48 18.67 -5.14
N ASP A 118 -2.97 19.77 -5.69
CA ASP A 118 -2.36 20.86 -4.93
C ASP A 118 -3.32 21.51 -3.94
N ASN A 119 -4.63 21.47 -4.22
CA ASN A 119 -5.66 22.01 -3.32
C ASN A 119 -6.08 21.02 -2.22
N ALA A 120 -5.58 19.78 -2.23
CA ALA A 120 -5.97 18.78 -1.24
C ALA A 120 -5.37 19.05 0.15
N LEU A 121 -4.23 19.74 0.21
CA LEU A 121 -3.46 20.03 1.43
C LEU A 121 -2.81 21.41 1.33
N THR A 122 -2.70 22.13 2.44
CA THR A 122 -1.79 23.28 2.52
C THR A 122 -0.32 22.81 2.45
N GLN A 123 0.60 23.72 2.13
CA GLN A 123 2.04 23.39 2.12
C GLN A 123 2.52 22.83 3.46
N GLU A 124 2.06 23.42 4.57
CA GLU A 124 2.39 22.98 5.93
C GLU A 124 1.86 21.58 6.23
N GLN A 125 0.60 21.29 5.86
CA GLN A 125 0.02 19.96 5.99
C GLN A 125 0.75 18.91 5.16
N ARG A 126 1.15 19.27 3.93
CA ARG A 126 1.91 18.40 3.03
C ARG A 126 3.29 18.10 3.61
N ARG A 127 3.99 19.09 4.16
CA ARG A 127 5.28 18.92 4.84
C ARG A 127 5.13 17.96 6.03
N LYS A 128 4.14 18.19 6.88
CA LYS A 128 3.90 17.36 8.06
C LYS A 128 3.54 15.91 7.72
N LEU A 129 2.71 15.67 6.69
CA LEU A 129 2.44 14.30 6.24
C LEU A 129 3.69 13.62 5.66
N LEU A 130 4.55 14.36 4.97
CA LEU A 130 5.82 13.83 4.47
C LEU A 130 6.78 13.44 5.60
N GLU A 131 6.82 14.22 6.68
CA GLU A 131 7.60 13.90 7.87
C GLU A 131 7.11 12.62 8.53
N ILE A 132 5.80 12.50 8.78
CA ILE A 132 5.19 11.30 9.36
C ILE A 132 5.46 10.07 8.48
N GLU A 133 5.26 10.17 7.16
CA GLU A 133 5.52 9.07 6.23
C GLU A 133 7.00 8.68 6.20
N THR A 134 7.91 9.66 6.20
CA THR A 134 9.35 9.41 6.19
C THR A 134 9.81 8.74 7.47
N GLU A 135 9.31 9.20 8.62
CA GLU A 135 9.60 8.61 9.93
C GLU A 135 9.08 7.18 10.02
N LEU A 136 7.83 6.93 9.63
CA LEU A 136 7.24 5.59 9.59
C LEU A 136 8.08 4.64 8.72
N CYS A 137 8.45 5.09 7.52
CA CYS A 137 9.26 4.28 6.61
C CYS A 137 10.67 4.00 7.17
N ALA A 138 11.29 4.97 7.83
CA ALA A 138 12.60 4.80 8.45
C ALA A 138 12.55 3.83 9.65
N THR A 139 11.60 4.04 10.57
CA THR A 139 11.44 3.26 11.80
C THR A 139 11.19 1.78 11.51
N TYR A 140 10.32 1.48 10.53
CA TYR A 140 9.95 0.09 10.23
C TYR A 140 10.70 -0.51 9.03
N GLY A 141 11.65 0.21 8.44
CA GLY A 141 12.42 -0.25 7.29
C GLY A 141 11.57 -0.50 6.05
N ILE A 142 10.55 0.34 5.82
CA ILE A 142 9.69 0.26 4.64
C ILE A 142 10.48 0.78 3.43
N PRO A 143 10.74 -0.07 2.42
CA PRO A 143 11.51 0.35 1.24
C PRO A 143 10.77 1.42 0.44
N LYS A 144 11.53 2.34 -0.14
CA LYS A 144 11.00 3.37 -1.03
C LYS A 144 10.86 2.83 -2.46
N ILE A 145 9.85 3.28 -3.20
CA ILE A 145 9.64 2.90 -4.61
C ILE A 145 10.90 3.14 -5.47
N PHE A 146 11.63 4.20 -5.17
CA PHE A 146 12.80 4.64 -5.92
C PHE A 146 14.12 4.01 -5.45
N ASP A 147 14.09 3.07 -4.50
CA ASP A 147 15.28 2.29 -4.17
C ASP A 147 15.75 1.51 -5.40
N VAL A 148 17.08 1.40 -5.56
CA VAL A 148 17.72 0.62 -6.62
C VAL A 148 17.24 -0.83 -6.60
N LYS A 149 16.99 -1.38 -5.41
CA LYS A 149 16.50 -2.76 -5.19
C LYS A 149 15.00 -2.94 -5.41
N SER A 150 14.27 -1.86 -5.67
CA SER A 150 12.85 -1.93 -5.96
C SER A 150 12.62 -2.37 -7.41
N ILE A 151 11.61 -3.18 -7.67
CA ILE A 151 11.20 -3.62 -9.00
C ILE A 151 9.75 -3.19 -9.17
N ILE A 152 9.44 -2.50 -10.26
CA ILE A 152 8.09 -1.96 -10.51
C ILE A 152 7.44 -2.76 -11.62
N LEU A 153 6.23 -3.25 -11.39
CA LEU A 153 5.45 -4.09 -12.32
C LEU A 153 4.05 -3.51 -12.49
N LYS A 154 3.49 -3.61 -13.70
CA LYS A 154 2.08 -3.31 -14.01
C LYS A 154 1.39 -4.60 -14.44
N ILE A 155 0.27 -4.96 -13.80
CA ILE A 155 -0.44 -6.22 -14.05
C ILE A 155 -1.95 -5.96 -14.17
N ASP A 156 -2.53 -6.51 -15.23
CA ASP A 156 -3.95 -6.42 -15.52
C ASP A 156 -4.74 -7.55 -14.86
N THR A 157 -5.53 -7.21 -13.86
CA THR A 157 -6.34 -8.18 -13.11
C THR A 157 -7.53 -8.74 -13.89
N PHE A 158 -7.98 -8.03 -14.93
CA PHE A 158 -9.05 -8.50 -15.79
C PHE A 158 -8.56 -9.61 -16.70
N ASN A 159 -7.49 -9.34 -17.45
CA ASN A 159 -6.98 -10.25 -18.47
C ASN A 159 -6.30 -11.50 -17.90
N TYR A 160 -5.54 -11.37 -16.82
CA TYR A 160 -4.81 -12.52 -16.26
C TYR A 160 -5.63 -13.32 -15.22
N GLY A 161 -6.57 -12.66 -14.53
CA GLY A 161 -7.33 -13.26 -13.44
C GLY A 161 -6.54 -13.46 -12.14
N ASN A 162 -7.20 -13.21 -11.01
CA ASN A 162 -6.56 -13.15 -9.69
C ASN A 162 -5.86 -14.46 -9.26
N LYS A 163 -6.37 -15.63 -9.68
CA LYS A 163 -5.77 -16.93 -9.31
C LYS A 163 -4.45 -17.16 -10.02
N PHE A 164 -4.36 -16.80 -11.30
CA PHE A 164 -3.13 -16.93 -12.08
C PHE A 164 -2.08 -15.94 -11.58
N ILE A 165 -2.47 -14.69 -11.32
CA ILE A 165 -1.58 -13.67 -10.74
C ILE A 165 -1.02 -14.14 -9.39
N ALA A 166 -1.86 -14.70 -8.51
CA ALA A 166 -1.40 -15.21 -7.20
C ALA A 166 -0.33 -16.29 -7.34
N LYS A 167 -0.58 -17.29 -8.21
CA LYS A 167 0.36 -18.39 -8.46
C LYS A 167 1.66 -17.87 -9.07
N GLY A 168 1.57 -17.02 -10.08
CA GLY A 168 2.74 -16.40 -10.72
C GLY A 168 3.57 -15.63 -9.70
N PHE A 169 2.91 -14.86 -8.82
CA PHE A 169 3.59 -14.09 -7.80
C PHE A 169 4.36 -14.96 -6.80
N VAL A 170 3.75 -16.03 -6.30
CA VAL A 170 4.42 -16.98 -5.40
C VAL A 170 5.58 -17.66 -6.10
N ASN A 171 5.36 -18.21 -7.30
CA ASN A 171 6.35 -19.02 -8.00
C ASN A 171 7.53 -18.19 -8.54
N GLN A 172 7.29 -16.95 -8.98
CA GLN A 172 8.31 -16.11 -9.60
C GLN A 172 9.02 -15.17 -8.62
N PHE A 173 8.34 -14.73 -7.55
CA PHE A 173 8.91 -13.70 -6.68
C PHE A 173 9.09 -14.13 -5.22
N ILE A 174 8.27 -15.04 -4.69
CA ILE A 174 8.44 -15.51 -3.31
C ILE A 174 9.35 -16.74 -3.27
N GLN A 175 8.99 -17.83 -3.96
CA GLN A 175 9.70 -19.11 -3.90
C GLN A 175 11.19 -19.01 -4.24
N PRO A 176 11.63 -18.31 -5.31
CA PRO A 176 13.05 -18.21 -5.65
C PRO A 176 13.85 -17.48 -4.57
N THR A 177 13.16 -16.70 -3.73
CA THR A 177 13.78 -15.89 -2.68
C THR A 177 13.82 -16.60 -1.33
N ILE A 178 13.23 -17.81 -1.23
CA ILE A 178 13.32 -18.64 -0.02
C ILE A 178 14.77 -19.03 0.24
N PHE A 179 15.49 -19.39 -0.84
CA PHE A 179 16.86 -19.89 -0.82
C PHE A 179 17.93 -18.82 -1.07
N THR A 180 17.55 -17.54 -1.12
CA THR A 180 18.49 -16.45 -1.41
C THR A 180 18.40 -15.32 -0.39
N ASP A 181 19.52 -14.67 -0.13
CA ASP A 181 19.59 -13.46 0.72
C ASP A 181 19.37 -12.16 -0.07
N ALA A 182 19.14 -12.26 -1.38
CA ALA A 182 18.79 -11.11 -2.21
C ALA A 182 17.49 -10.47 -1.70
N ILE A 183 17.57 -9.18 -1.41
CA ILE A 183 16.43 -8.37 -0.99
C ILE A 183 15.99 -7.55 -2.19
N ASN A 184 14.98 -8.06 -2.88
CA ASN A 184 14.24 -7.30 -3.87
C ASN A 184 12.92 -6.84 -3.24
N HIS A 185 12.53 -5.61 -3.53
CA HIS A 185 11.23 -5.08 -3.13
C HIS A 185 10.36 -4.94 -4.37
N TYR A 186 9.15 -5.48 -4.35
CA TYR A 186 8.29 -5.47 -5.53
C TYR A 186 7.17 -4.45 -5.36
N PHE A 187 7.00 -3.60 -6.35
CA PHE A 187 6.01 -2.54 -6.41
C PHE A 187 5.07 -2.84 -7.56
N ILE A 188 3.92 -3.43 -7.24
CA ILE A 188 3.00 -4.01 -8.21
C ILE A 188 1.79 -3.10 -8.33
N TYR A 189 1.71 -2.40 -9.47
CA TYR A 189 0.53 -1.69 -9.89
C TYR A 189 -0.48 -2.67 -10.48
N LEU A 190 -1.60 -2.88 -9.77
CA LEU A 190 -2.73 -3.62 -10.35
C LEU A 190 -3.78 -2.66 -10.87
N TYR A 191 -4.21 -2.96 -12.09
CA TYR A 191 -5.28 -2.25 -12.76
C TYR A 191 -6.30 -3.24 -13.34
N CYS A 192 -7.44 -2.70 -13.77
CA CYS A 192 -8.47 -3.44 -14.48
C CYS A 192 -8.69 -2.71 -15.79
N SER A 193 -8.29 -3.33 -16.92
CA SER A 193 -8.46 -2.71 -18.24
C SER A 193 -9.92 -2.59 -18.66
N ASN A 194 -10.84 -3.29 -17.99
CA ASN A 194 -12.26 -3.25 -18.24
C ASN A 194 -12.97 -2.49 -17.09
N GLU A 195 -13.28 -1.21 -17.33
CA GLU A 195 -13.91 -0.34 -16.33
C GLU A 195 -15.34 -0.77 -15.96
N GLN A 196 -16.06 -1.43 -16.88
CA GLN A 196 -17.39 -1.99 -16.59
C GLN A 196 -17.28 -3.12 -15.56
N GLU A 197 -16.31 -4.00 -15.74
CA GLU A 197 -16.04 -5.07 -14.78
C GLU A 197 -15.51 -4.51 -13.44
N GLN A 198 -14.68 -3.46 -13.48
CA GLN A 198 -14.23 -2.75 -12.28
C GLN A 198 -15.42 -2.17 -11.49
N LEU A 199 -16.33 -1.46 -12.18
CA LEU A 199 -17.54 -0.91 -11.57
C LEU A 199 -18.44 -2.02 -11.00
N ARG A 200 -18.66 -3.10 -11.76
CA ARG A 200 -19.43 -4.26 -11.30
C ARG A 200 -18.87 -4.84 -10.00
N ARG A 201 -17.54 -4.95 -9.88
CA ARG A 201 -16.88 -5.42 -8.64
C ARG A 201 -17.10 -4.47 -7.46
N ILE A 202 -17.07 -3.16 -7.68
CA ILE A 202 -17.36 -2.16 -6.64
C ILE A 202 -18.80 -2.31 -6.16
N ILE A 203 -19.75 -2.37 -7.09
CA ILE A 203 -21.18 -2.55 -6.78
C ILE A 203 -21.40 -3.84 -6.00
N THR A 204 -20.84 -4.95 -6.48
CA THR A 204 -20.97 -6.28 -5.84
C THR A 204 -20.39 -6.30 -4.42
N ARG A 205 -19.30 -5.56 -4.18
CA ARG A 205 -18.68 -5.46 -2.84
C ARG A 205 -19.54 -4.67 -1.86
N GLY A 206 -20.34 -3.71 -2.33
CA GLY A 206 -21.40 -3.10 -1.54
C GLY A 206 -20.97 -2.16 -0.39
N ARG A 207 -19.74 -1.62 -0.41
CA ARG A 207 -19.30 -0.64 0.61
C ARG A 207 -20.10 0.66 0.48
N LYS A 208 -20.80 1.07 1.54
CA LYS A 208 -21.81 2.15 1.46
C LYS A 208 -21.21 3.48 0.99
N ALA A 209 -20.03 3.83 1.50
CA ALA A 209 -19.35 5.06 1.12
C ALA A 209 -18.92 5.08 -0.36
N GLU A 210 -18.56 3.93 -0.94
CA GLU A 210 -18.16 3.81 -2.35
C GLU A 210 -19.37 3.86 -3.28
N LEU A 211 -20.48 3.21 -2.91
CA LEU A 211 -21.72 3.21 -3.69
C LEU A 211 -22.34 4.61 -3.83
N LYS A 212 -22.04 5.53 -2.91
CA LYS A 212 -22.43 6.95 -3.00
C LYS A 212 -21.60 7.77 -3.99
N ILE A 213 -20.50 7.22 -4.52
CA ILE A 213 -19.52 7.94 -5.33
C ILE A 213 -19.48 7.35 -6.74
N TYR A 214 -19.35 6.03 -6.82
CA TYR A 214 -19.12 5.32 -8.08
C TYR A 214 -20.45 4.79 -8.62
N HIS A 215 -21.14 5.63 -9.38
CA HIS A 215 -22.42 5.31 -10.01
C HIS A 215 -22.23 4.83 -11.46
N ASN A 216 -21.19 5.32 -12.12
CA ASN A 216 -20.86 4.99 -13.50
C ASN A 216 -19.33 4.88 -13.69
N ILE A 217 -18.91 4.46 -14.88
CA ILE A 217 -17.48 4.24 -15.18
C ILE A 217 -16.65 5.54 -15.14
N TYR A 218 -17.23 6.69 -15.46
CA TYR A 218 -16.52 7.98 -15.47
C TYR A 218 -16.15 8.43 -14.06
N ASP A 219 -16.91 8.03 -13.04
CA ASP A 219 -16.59 8.29 -11.64
C ASP A 219 -15.28 7.59 -11.20
N LEU A 220 -14.83 6.57 -11.94
CA LEU A 220 -13.57 5.85 -11.71
C LEU A 220 -12.36 6.55 -12.34
N HIS A 221 -12.58 7.41 -13.33
CA HIS A 221 -11.49 8.03 -14.10
C HIS A 221 -10.50 8.81 -13.23
N PRO A 222 -10.93 9.66 -12.26
CA PRO A 222 -10.00 10.42 -11.45
C PRO A 222 -9.04 9.54 -10.65
N VAL A 223 -9.54 8.45 -10.06
CA VAL A 223 -8.71 7.55 -9.26
C VAL A 223 -7.83 6.67 -10.16
N ASN A 224 -8.37 6.14 -11.26
CA ASN A 224 -7.60 5.34 -12.21
C ASN A 224 -6.43 6.16 -12.80
N HIS A 225 -6.71 7.38 -13.27
CA HIS A 225 -5.70 8.29 -13.81
C HIS A 225 -4.63 8.66 -12.78
N ALA A 226 -5.00 8.91 -11.51
CA ALA A 226 -4.03 9.20 -10.46
C ALA A 226 -3.03 8.05 -10.24
N TYR A 227 -3.48 6.79 -10.29
CA TYR A 227 -2.59 5.64 -10.20
C TYR A 227 -1.74 5.44 -11.46
N GLU A 228 -2.31 5.63 -12.65
CA GLU A 228 -1.57 5.50 -13.91
C GLU A 228 -0.47 6.56 -14.04
N ASP A 229 -0.81 7.83 -13.81
CA ASP A 229 0.15 8.94 -13.81
C ASP A 229 1.27 8.72 -12.78
N TYR A 230 0.92 8.24 -11.59
CA TYR A 230 1.93 7.92 -10.57
C TYR A 230 2.85 6.77 -11.00
N TYR A 231 2.29 5.70 -11.57
CA TYR A 231 3.06 4.58 -12.11
C TYR A 231 4.04 5.06 -13.20
N ASP A 232 3.57 5.86 -14.15
CA ASP A 232 4.38 6.37 -15.25
C ASP A 232 5.50 7.29 -14.75
N LYS A 233 5.20 8.17 -13.79
CA LYS A 233 6.21 8.98 -13.08
C LYS A 233 7.25 8.09 -12.42
N CYS A 234 6.83 6.99 -11.80
CA CYS A 234 7.75 6.07 -11.15
C CYS A 234 8.67 5.34 -12.13
N ILE A 235 8.13 4.84 -13.24
CA ILE A 235 8.92 4.19 -14.29
C ILE A 235 9.90 5.17 -14.92
N ARG A 236 9.46 6.39 -15.26
CA ARG A 236 10.32 7.42 -15.83
C ARG A 236 11.47 7.76 -14.89
N ARG A 237 11.19 8.01 -13.62
CA ARG A 237 12.23 8.30 -12.62
C ARG A 237 13.23 7.15 -12.48
N LYS A 238 12.75 5.90 -12.46
CA LYS A 238 13.62 4.73 -12.34
C LYS A 238 14.54 4.56 -13.55
N ARG A 239 14.06 4.84 -14.76
CA ARG A 239 14.88 4.84 -15.99
C ARG A 239 16.00 5.87 -15.91
N LEU A 240 15.70 7.08 -15.45
CA LEU A 240 16.67 8.17 -15.32
C LEU A 240 17.73 7.85 -14.27
N LEU A 241 17.34 7.30 -13.11
CA LEU A 241 18.28 6.83 -12.08
C LEU A 241 19.22 5.74 -12.61
N ASN A 242 18.69 4.78 -13.38
CA ASN A 242 19.49 3.72 -13.98
C ASN A 242 20.47 4.23 -15.06
N GLN A 243 20.24 5.42 -15.60
CA GLN A 243 21.13 6.11 -16.55
C GLN A 243 22.16 7.01 -15.85
N GLY A 244 22.21 7.02 -14.51
CA GLY A 244 23.13 7.86 -13.73
C GLY A 244 22.77 9.35 -13.73
N LEU A 245 21.55 9.71 -14.14
CA LEU A 245 21.08 11.09 -14.13
C LEU A 245 20.51 11.43 -12.74
N ASN A 246 21.11 12.43 -12.09
CA ASN A 246 20.56 13.01 -10.86
C ASN A 246 19.30 13.82 -11.20
N ILE A 247 18.20 13.55 -10.49
CA ILE A 247 16.90 14.25 -10.59
C ILE A 247 16.48 14.75 -9.23
#